data_AF-A0A925LLA0-F1
#
_entry.id   AF-A0A925LLA0-F1
#
_cell.length_a   1.000
_cell.length_b   1.000
_cell.length_c   1.000
_cell.angle_alpha   90.00
_cell.angle_beta   90.00
_cell.angle_gamma   90.00
#
_symmetry.space_group_name_H-M   'P 1'
#
loop_
_entity.id
_entity.type
_entity.pdbx_description
1 polymer ?
#
loop_
_entity_poly.entity_id
_entity_poly.type
_entity_poly.pdbx_seq_one_letter_code
_entity_poly.pdbx_strand_id
1 'polypeptide(L)'
;MNPHDHQDTESPEMLSLMGYSLAREAGQFQKGIDLCLKAIALNPHNCDHYLHLGRIYLLAKKKNIAIKIFRKGLKIRKDARILEELRLLGHRRSPPFDSLPRDHVVNRVTGKILNVLKLR
;
A
#
# COMPACT_ATOMS: atom_id res chain seq x y z
N MET A 1 33.61 -6.82 -15.15
CA MET A 1 32.36 -6.79 -15.94
C MET A 1 32.13 -8.18 -16.48
N ASN A 2 31.00 -8.82 -16.17
CA ASN A 2 30.55 -9.99 -16.91
C ASN A 2 29.21 -9.63 -17.58
N PRO A 3 29.11 -9.67 -18.92
CA PRO A 3 27.91 -9.31 -19.67
C PRO A 3 27.13 -10.59 -20.03
N HIS A 4 25.81 -10.58 -19.81
CA HIS A 4 24.85 -11.59 -20.30
C HIS A 4 24.80 -12.96 -19.61
N ASP A 5 24.32 -13.01 -18.36
CA ASP A 5 23.52 -14.14 -17.88
C ASP A 5 22.04 -13.77 -18.03
N HIS A 6 21.50 -14.02 -19.24
CA HIS A 6 20.07 -14.01 -19.50
C HIS A 6 19.48 -15.38 -19.16
N GLN A 7 19.29 -15.67 -17.87
CA GLN A 7 18.44 -16.77 -17.39
C GLN A 7 17.74 -16.36 -16.09
N ASP A 8 16.51 -15.88 -16.23
CA ASP A 8 15.34 -16.18 -15.38
C ASP A 8 15.51 -16.20 -13.86
N THR A 9 16.34 -15.33 -13.29
CA THR A 9 16.16 -14.96 -11.89
C THR A 9 15.03 -13.95 -11.85
N GLU A 10 13.80 -14.41 -11.60
CA GLU A 10 12.63 -13.55 -11.38
C GLU A 10 12.96 -12.54 -10.28
N SER A 11 13.53 -11.38 -10.64
CA SER A 11 13.92 -10.39 -9.64
C SER A 11 12.67 -9.98 -8.86
N PRO A 12 12.77 -9.73 -7.54
CA PRO A 12 11.61 -9.30 -6.75
C PRO A 12 10.91 -8.09 -7.39
N GLU A 13 11.69 -7.19 -8.00
CA GLU A 13 11.21 -6.05 -8.77
C GLU A 13 10.35 -6.51 -9.95
N MET A 14 10.87 -7.42 -10.80
CA MET A 14 10.15 -7.96 -11.95
C MET A 14 8.88 -8.70 -11.53
N LEU A 15 8.95 -9.54 -10.48
CA LEU A 15 7.79 -10.25 -9.93
C LEU A 15 6.66 -9.29 -9.55
N SER A 16 6.99 -8.23 -8.80
CA SER A 16 5.98 -7.26 -8.37
C SER A 16 5.42 -6.44 -9.53
N LEU A 17 6.24 -6.10 -10.52
CA LEU A 17 5.81 -5.36 -11.70
C LEU A 17 4.91 -6.21 -12.61
N MET A 18 5.32 -7.45 -12.87
CA MET A 18 4.54 -8.43 -13.62
C MET A 18 3.21 -8.71 -12.94
N GLY A 19 3.22 -8.91 -11.61
CA GLY A 19 2.00 -9.10 -10.84
C GLY A 19 1.03 -7.92 -10.95
N TYR A 20 1.56 -6.70 -10.94
CA TYR A 20 0.75 -5.49 -11.15
C TYR A 20 0.20 -5.40 -12.57
N SER A 21 1.01 -5.69 -13.59
CA SER A 21 0.57 -5.67 -15.00
C SER A 21 -0.53 -6.68 -15.25
N LEU A 22 -0.36 -7.94 -14.78
CA LEU A 22 -1.36 -8.99 -14.90
C LEU A 22 -2.69 -8.63 -14.23
N ALA A 23 -2.63 -8.02 -13.05
CA ALA A 23 -3.83 -7.55 -12.37
C ALA A 23 -4.53 -6.42 -13.11
N ARG A 24 -3.76 -5.48 -13.68
CA ARG A 24 -4.28 -4.29 -14.36
C ARG A 24 -4.84 -4.59 -15.75
N GLU A 25 -4.14 -5.40 -16.52
CA GLU A 25 -4.47 -5.65 -17.93
C GLU A 25 -5.36 -6.88 -18.11
N ALA A 26 -5.04 -7.97 -17.41
CA ALA A 26 -5.77 -9.24 -17.54
C ALA A 26 -6.81 -9.47 -16.44
N GLY A 27 -6.95 -8.54 -15.47
CA GLY A 27 -7.87 -8.68 -14.34
C GLY A 27 -7.52 -9.86 -13.40
N GLN A 28 -6.33 -10.47 -13.54
CA GLN A 28 -5.91 -11.63 -12.77
C GLN A 28 -5.40 -11.20 -11.38
N PHE A 29 -6.31 -10.68 -10.54
CA PHE A 29 -5.95 -10.09 -9.25
C PHE A 29 -5.25 -11.08 -8.32
N GLN A 30 -5.74 -12.32 -8.24
CA GLN A 30 -5.16 -13.31 -7.31
C GLN A 30 -3.72 -13.66 -7.69
N LYS A 31 -3.48 -13.95 -8.98
CA LYS A 31 -2.13 -14.22 -9.47
C LYS A 31 -1.20 -13.02 -9.28
N GLY A 32 -1.70 -11.80 -9.51
CA GLY A 32 -0.95 -10.58 -9.26
C GLY A 32 -0.58 -10.37 -7.78
N ILE A 33 -1.50 -10.68 -6.87
CA ILE A 33 -1.27 -10.67 -5.42
C ILE A 33 -0.17 -11.67 -5.07
N ASP A 34 -0.27 -12.91 -5.55
CA ASP A 34 0.67 -13.98 -5.23
C ASP A 34 2.10 -13.62 -5.68
N LEU A 35 2.24 -13.04 -6.87
CA LEU A 35 3.54 -12.56 -7.39
C LEU A 35 4.11 -11.41 -6.54
N CYS A 36 3.28 -10.45 -6.14
CA CYS A 36 3.73 -9.37 -5.25
C CYS A 36 4.09 -9.88 -3.85
N LEU A 37 3.38 -10.89 -3.33
CA LEU A 37 3.71 -11.51 -2.05
C LEU A 37 5.04 -12.27 -2.12
N LYS A 38 5.31 -12.97 -3.22
CA LYS A 38 6.62 -13.57 -3.49
C LYS A 38 7.72 -12.51 -3.53
N ALA A 39 7.51 -11.40 -4.23
CA ALA A 39 8.47 -10.28 -4.25
C ALA A 39 8.76 -9.74 -2.85
N ILE A 40 7.72 -9.55 -2.03
CA ILE A 40 7.87 -9.11 -0.63
C ILE A 40 8.64 -10.14 0.21
N ALA A 41 8.41 -11.43 0.00
CA ALA A 41 9.12 -12.48 0.72
C ALA A 41 10.61 -12.50 0.38
N LEU A 42 10.98 -12.21 -0.87
CA LEU A 42 12.36 -12.14 -1.33
C LEU A 42 13.06 -10.83 -0.91
N ASN A 43 12.36 -9.70 -0.96
CA ASN A 43 12.89 -8.40 -0.57
C ASN A 43 11.87 -7.56 0.22
N PRO A 44 11.72 -7.79 1.54
CA PRO A 44 10.72 -7.10 2.35
C PRO A 44 11.04 -5.61 2.59
N HIS A 45 12.26 -5.16 2.28
CA HIS A 45 12.68 -3.77 2.50
C HIS A 45 12.38 -2.84 1.32
N ASN A 46 11.83 -3.37 0.23
CA ASN A 46 11.48 -2.58 -0.94
C ASN A 46 10.00 -2.16 -0.90
N CYS A 47 9.76 -0.85 -0.70
CA CYS A 47 8.41 -0.27 -0.66
C CYS A 47 7.62 -0.44 -1.97
N ASP A 48 8.30 -0.62 -3.10
CA ASP A 48 7.66 -0.69 -4.42
C ASP A 48 6.75 -1.93 -4.52
N HIS A 49 7.14 -3.04 -3.89
CA HIS A 49 6.30 -4.24 -3.84
C HIS A 49 5.00 -4.00 -3.06
N TYR A 50 5.04 -3.19 -1.99
CA TYR A 50 3.85 -2.80 -1.24
C TYR A 50 2.99 -1.80 -2.00
N LEU A 51 3.61 -0.89 -2.76
CA LEU A 51 2.90 0.01 -3.66
C LEU A 51 2.11 -0.79 -4.71
N HIS A 52 2.77 -1.75 -5.37
CA HIS A 52 2.17 -2.59 -6.40
C HIS A 52 1.05 -3.45 -5.80
N LEU A 53 1.31 -4.16 -4.71
CA LEU A 53 0.30 -4.98 -4.02
C LEU A 53 -0.91 -4.14 -3.58
N GLY A 54 -0.68 -2.94 -3.04
CA GLY A 54 -1.74 -2.03 -2.64
C GLY A 54 -2.60 -1.59 -3.83
N ARG A 55 -1.99 -1.25 -4.96
CA ARG A 55 -2.70 -0.92 -6.20
C ARG A 55 -3.50 -2.10 -6.75
N ILE A 56 -2.97 -3.32 -6.69
CA ILE A 56 -3.71 -4.53 -7.09
C ILE A 56 -4.96 -4.69 -6.23
N TYR A 57 -4.87 -4.48 -4.91
CA TYR A 57 -6.04 -4.51 -4.04
C TYR A 57 -7.05 -3.39 -4.34
N LEU A 58 -6.61 -2.21 -4.80
CA LEU A 58 -7.51 -1.16 -5.28
C LEU A 58 -8.25 -1.59 -6.55
N LEU A 59 -7.55 -2.17 -7.52
CA LEU A 59 -8.15 -2.71 -8.74
C LEU A 59 -9.17 -3.81 -8.42
N ALA A 60 -8.86 -4.66 -7.44
CA ALA A 60 -9.76 -5.68 -6.92
C ALA A 60 -10.91 -5.14 -6.04
N LYS A 61 -11.10 -3.81 -5.95
CA LYS A 61 -12.09 -3.11 -5.11
C LYS A 61 -11.97 -3.39 -3.60
N LYS A 62 -10.84 -3.95 -3.14
CA LYS A 62 -10.55 -4.27 -1.73
C LYS A 62 -9.82 -3.11 -1.04
N LYS A 63 -10.44 -1.92 -1.05
CA LYS A 63 -9.87 -0.65 -0.53
C LYS A 63 -9.30 -0.77 0.90
N ASN A 64 -10.02 -1.43 1.81
CA ASN A 64 -9.59 -1.58 3.20
C ASN A 64 -8.27 -2.35 3.34
N ILE A 65 -8.02 -3.32 2.45
CA ILE A 65 -6.78 -4.11 2.44
C ILE A 65 -5.66 -3.26 1.84
N ALA A 66 -5.91 -2.57 0.73
CA ALA A 66 -4.94 -1.68 0.10
C ALA A 66 -4.36 -0.66 1.09
N ILE A 67 -5.22 -0.02 1.90
CA ILE A 67 -4.79 0.92 2.94
C ILE A 67 -3.85 0.26 3.96
N LYS A 68 -4.16 -0.97 4.41
CA LYS A 68 -3.29 -1.71 5.33
C LYS A 68 -1.93 -2.01 4.70
N ILE A 69 -1.91 -2.41 3.43
CA ILE A 69 -0.67 -2.70 2.68
C ILE A 69 0.17 -1.43 2.50
N PHE A 70 -0.43 -0.32 2.10
CA PHE A 70 0.26 0.96 1.97
C PHE A 70 0.88 1.42 3.29
N ARG A 71 0.16 1.29 4.41
CA ARG A 71 0.73 1.58 5.73
C ARG A 71 1.91 0.68 6.08
N LYS A 72 1.89 -0.61 5.71
CA LYS A 72 3.05 -1.49 5.89
C LYS A 72 4.24 -1.00 5.06
N GLY A 73 4.02 -0.62 3.80
CA GLY A 73 5.05 -0.03 2.94
C GLY A 73 5.69 1.22 3.56
N LEU A 74 4.88 2.12 4.11
CA LEU A 74 5.36 3.35 4.75
C LEU A 74 6.12 3.13 6.06
N LYS A 75 5.92 1.99 6.75
CA LYS A 75 6.72 1.63 7.93
C LYS A 75 8.15 1.25 7.58
N ILE A 76 8.38 0.77 6.35
CA ILE A 76 9.71 0.41 5.85
C ILE A 76 10.47 1.67 5.44
N ARG A 77 9.88 2.46 4.54
CA ARG A 77 10.40 3.75 4.11
C ARG A 77 9.26 4.66 3.70
N LYS A 78 9.40 5.95 4.01
CA LYS A 78 8.46 6.97 3.54
C LYS A 78 8.56 7.06 2.02
N ASP A 79 7.49 6.73 1.33
CA ASP A 79 7.39 6.77 -0.13
C ASP A 79 6.29 7.73 -0.55
N ALA A 80 6.64 8.73 -1.38
CA ALA A 80 5.71 9.76 -1.82
C ALA A 80 4.55 9.21 -2.64
N ARG A 81 4.77 8.16 -3.45
CA ARG A 81 3.72 7.54 -4.27
C ARG A 81 2.68 6.87 -3.37
N ILE A 82 3.12 6.14 -2.34
CA ILE A 82 2.22 5.51 -1.38
C ILE A 82 1.43 6.55 -0.58
N LEU A 83 2.08 7.66 -0.20
CA LEU A 83 1.40 8.77 0.47
C LEU A 83 0.30 9.39 -0.42
N GLU A 84 0.58 9.57 -1.71
CA GLU A 84 -0.41 10.11 -2.65
C GLU A 84 -1.58 9.15 -2.84
N GLU A 85 -1.33 7.84 -2.98
CA GLU A 85 -2.41 6.84 -3.04
C GLU A 85 -3.33 6.92 -1.81
N LEU A 86 -2.75 7.00 -0.60
CA LEU A 86 -3.54 7.13 0.63
C LEU A 86 -4.33 8.46 0.69
N ARG A 87 -3.75 9.55 0.19
CA ARG A 87 -4.40 10.86 0.09
C ARG A 87 -5.60 10.81 -0.88
N LEU A 88 -5.43 10.23 -2.07
CA LEU A 88 -6.48 10.05 -3.08
C LEU A 88 -7.61 9.17 -2.55
N LEU A 89 -7.31 8.17 -1.73
CA LEU A 89 -8.30 7.31 -1.09
C LEU A 89 -9.14 8.03 -0.01
N GLY A 90 -8.90 9.33 0.23
CA GLY A 90 -9.64 10.15 1.18
C GLY A 90 -9.33 9.81 2.64
N HIS A 91 -8.25 9.07 2.90
CA HIS A 91 -7.80 8.83 4.26
C HIS A 91 -7.10 10.07 4.80
N ARG A 92 -7.88 10.97 5.41
CA ARG A 92 -7.36 11.89 6.42
C ARG A 92 -6.60 11.07 7.46
N ARG A 93 -5.41 11.55 7.81
CA ARG A 93 -4.49 11.04 8.85
C ARG A 93 -5.22 10.13 9.85
N SER A 94 -4.74 8.90 10.01
CA SER A 94 -5.15 8.12 11.18
C SER A 94 -4.87 8.99 12.40
N PRO A 95 -5.81 9.12 13.35
CA PRO A 95 -5.56 9.89 14.55
C PRO A 95 -4.24 9.39 15.17
N PRO A 96 -3.41 10.30 15.73
CA PRO A 96 -2.04 9.99 16.15
C PRO A 96 -1.91 8.91 17.23
N PHE A 97 -3.01 8.39 17.76
CA PHE A 97 -3.04 7.37 18.79
C PHE A 97 -3.72 6.10 18.26
N ASP A 98 -2.93 5.17 17.72
CA ASP A 98 -3.36 3.79 17.41
C ASP A 98 -3.53 2.94 18.69
N SER A 99 -3.34 3.51 19.88
CA SER A 99 -3.27 2.80 21.17
C SER A 99 -4.50 2.94 22.08
N LEU A 100 -5.64 3.48 21.62
CA LEU A 100 -6.85 3.57 22.43
C LEU A 100 -8.05 2.91 21.74
N PRO A 101 -8.81 2.06 22.45
CA PRO A 101 -9.90 1.29 21.88
C PRO A 101 -11.00 2.21 21.35
N ARG A 102 -11.64 1.74 20.27
CA ARG A 102 -12.59 2.50 19.44
C ARG A 102 -13.88 2.93 20.14
N ASP A 103 -14.05 2.60 21.42
CA ASP A 103 -15.30 2.79 22.17
C ASP A 103 -15.29 3.99 23.13
N HIS A 104 -14.22 4.81 23.14
CA HIS A 104 -14.19 6.01 23.97
C HIS A 104 -14.60 7.26 23.18
N VAL A 105 -15.54 8.01 23.75
CA VAL A 105 -16.17 9.29 23.32
C VAL A 105 -15.20 10.31 22.68
N VAL A 106 -13.91 10.18 22.95
CA VAL A 106 -12.79 10.99 22.46
C VAL A 106 -12.68 11.02 20.92
N ASN A 107 -12.96 9.92 20.22
CA ASN A 107 -12.92 9.90 18.74
C ASN A 107 -14.10 10.67 18.11
N ARG A 108 -15.22 10.80 18.84
CA ARG A 108 -16.41 11.54 18.37
C ARG A 108 -16.22 13.06 18.55
N VAL A 109 -15.50 13.46 19.60
CA VAL A 109 -15.28 14.87 19.94
C VAL A 109 -14.13 15.49 19.14
N THR A 110 -13.04 14.75 18.89
CA THR A 110 -11.90 15.23 18.08
C THR A 110 -12.28 15.57 16.64
N GLY A 111 -13.19 14.80 16.02
CA GLY A 111 -13.73 15.10 14.69
C GLY A 111 -14.56 16.39 14.62
N LYS A 112 -15.30 16.72 15.68
CA LYS A 112 -16.09 17.97 15.75
C LYS A 112 -15.21 19.19 16.04
N ILE A 113 -14.22 19.07 16.92
CA ILE A 113 -13.31 20.17 17.27
C ILE A 113 -12.45 20.59 16.07
N LEU A 114 -11.95 19.63 15.27
CA LEU A 114 -11.18 19.93 14.05
C LEU A 114 -12.00 20.59 12.94
N ASN A 115 -13.32 20.43 12.94
CA ASN A 115 -14.19 21.08 11.95
C ASN A 115 -14.58 22.51 12.37
N VAL A 116 -14.59 22.78 13.67
CA VAL A 116 -14.89 24.10 14.25
C VAL A 116 -13.65 25.00 14.31
N LEU A 117 -12.44 24.43 14.43
CA LEU A 117 -11.18 25.17 14.42
C LEU A 117 -10.70 25.60 13.02
N LYS A 118 -11.45 25.32 11.95
CA LYS A 118 -11.36 26.12 10.71
C LYS A 118 -12.03 27.48 10.95
N LEU A 119 -11.40 28.29 11.79
CA LEU A 119 -11.57 29.73 11.75
C LEU A 119 -10.95 30.22 10.44
N ARG A 120 -11.82 30.58 9.49
CA ARG A 120 -11.61 31.32 8.23
C ARG A 120 -10.48 30.82 7.30
#